data_AF-A0A6A6PGE8-F1
#
_entry.id   AF-A0A6A6PGE8-F1
#
_cell.length_a   1.000
_cell.length_b   1.000
_cell.length_c   1.000
_cell.angle_alpha   90.00
_cell.angle_beta   90.00
_cell.angle_gamma   90.00
#
_symmetry.space_group_name_H-M   'P 1'
#
loop_
_entity.id
_entity.type
_entity.pdbx_description
1 polymer ?
#
loop_
_entity_poly.entity_id
_entity_poly.type
_entity_poly.pdbx_seq_one_letter_code
_entity_poly.pdbx_strand_id
1 'polypeptide(L)'
;MASNLFSAIFRLDSKPAASPPNFPYTIKTNPYRCKRPWPPDFSQLSQRHQFLLERRFRRRSKLKWARPTWNKAVKITQWGTILFVCVYGVFFLDVQQARGDGHMAADRNGTVFDGARQWYAEQMRSFRGQRDAGPAAVPAEARRGRDEG
;
A
#
# COMPACT_ATOMS: atom_id res chain seq x y z
N MET A 1 -12.42 24.21 8.67
CA MET A 1 -13.50 23.71 7.79
C MET A 1 -12.87 23.25 6.47
N ALA A 2 -12.18 22.11 6.42
CA ALA A 2 -11.56 21.62 5.20
C ALA A 2 -12.44 20.53 4.60
N SER A 3 -13.25 20.90 3.61
CA SER A 3 -14.26 20.05 2.97
C SER A 3 -13.65 19.23 1.83
N ASN A 4 -13.32 17.97 2.13
CA ASN A 4 -13.54 16.76 1.32
C ASN A 4 -13.58 16.87 -0.22
N LEU A 5 -12.53 17.39 -0.85
CA LEU A 5 -12.34 17.31 -2.32
C LEU A 5 -12.25 15.86 -2.84
N PHE A 6 -11.85 14.90 -2.00
CA PHE A 6 -11.79 13.48 -2.37
C PHE A 6 -13.15 12.76 -2.36
N SER A 7 -14.22 13.37 -1.80
CA SER A 7 -15.52 12.70 -1.69
C SER A 7 -16.32 12.67 -2.99
N ALA A 8 -16.03 13.56 -3.95
CA ALA A 8 -16.74 13.64 -5.22
C ALA A 8 -16.36 12.52 -6.21
N ILE A 9 -15.10 12.07 -6.20
CA ILE A 9 -14.58 11.07 -7.15
C ILE A 9 -15.17 9.67 -6.89
N PHE A 10 -15.52 9.37 -5.63
CA PHE A 10 -16.08 8.08 -5.24
C PHE A 10 -17.61 8.09 -5.04
N ARG A 11 -18.29 9.22 -5.32
CA ARG A 11 -19.75 9.36 -5.24
C ARG A 11 -20.39 9.43 -6.61
N LEU A 12 -19.98 8.56 -7.53
CA LEU A 12 -20.82 8.24 -8.68
C LEU A 12 -21.92 7.27 -8.21
N ASP A 13 -22.85 7.79 -7.41
CA ASP A 13 -24.14 7.13 -7.24
C ASP A 13 -24.83 7.23 -8.60
N SER A 14 -24.81 6.14 -9.36
CA SER A 14 -25.76 5.97 -10.46
C SER A 14 -27.16 6.09 -9.87
N LYS A 15 -27.76 7.29 -9.99
CA LYS A 15 -29.18 7.51 -9.66
C LYS A 15 -29.94 6.40 -10.40
N PRO A 16 -30.70 5.53 -9.69
CA PRO A 16 -31.50 4.55 -10.38
C PRO A 16 -32.43 5.31 -11.33
N ALA A 17 -32.45 4.93 -12.61
CA ALA A 17 -33.34 5.53 -13.58
C ALA A 17 -34.77 5.52 -13.00
N ALA A 18 -35.45 6.67 -12.99
CA ALA A 18 -36.76 6.82 -12.37
C ALA A 18 -37.81 5.90 -13.02
N SER A 19 -37.58 5.47 -14.26
CA SER A 19 -38.36 4.43 -14.92
C SER A 19 -37.74 3.05 -14.65
N PRO A 20 -38.48 2.08 -14.09
CA PRO A 20 -38.01 0.71 -14.08
C PRO A 20 -37.76 0.26 -15.54
N PRO A 21 -36.68 -0.50 -15.81
CA PRO A 21 -36.48 -1.07 -17.14
C PRO A 21 -37.74 -1.83 -17.58
N ASN A 22 -38.27 -1.48 -18.75
CA ASN A 22 -39.42 -2.18 -19.33
C ASN A 22 -38.97 -3.58 -19.76
N PHE A 23 -39.33 -4.58 -18.96
CA PHE A 23 -39.06 -5.97 -19.29
C PHE A 23 -40.19 -6.50 -20.20
N PRO A 24 -39.87 -7.11 -21.35
CA PRO A 24 -40.87 -7.66 -22.26
C PRO A 24 -41.66 -8.83 -21.64
N TYR A 25 -41.19 -9.36 -20.52
CA TYR A 25 -41.81 -10.47 -19.81
C TYR A 25 -42.05 -10.11 -18.35
N THR A 26 -43.28 -10.33 -17.91
CA THR A 26 -43.70 -10.34 -16.51
C THR A 26 -43.45 -11.73 -15.92
N ILE A 27 -43.37 -11.85 -14.59
CA ILE A 27 -43.20 -13.14 -13.87
C ILE A 27 -44.18 -14.21 -14.38
N LYS A 28 -45.40 -13.83 -14.78
CA LYS A 28 -46.44 -14.72 -15.28
C LYS A 28 -46.35 -15.03 -16.78
N THR A 29 -45.77 -14.13 -17.59
CA THR A 29 -45.72 -14.22 -19.06
C THR A 29 -44.38 -14.72 -19.60
N ASN A 30 -43.36 -14.88 -18.74
CA ASN A 30 -42.05 -15.39 -19.14
C ASN A 30 -42.12 -16.87 -19.59
N PRO A 31 -41.68 -17.21 -20.82
CA PRO A 31 -41.55 -18.59 -21.30
C PRO A 31 -40.67 -19.47 -20.40
N TYR A 32 -39.64 -18.88 -19.81
CA TYR A 32 -38.73 -19.53 -18.88
C TYR A 32 -39.14 -19.23 -17.44
N ARG A 33 -40.00 -20.08 -16.88
CA ARG A 33 -40.45 -19.94 -15.50
C ARG A 33 -39.37 -20.39 -14.52
N CYS A 34 -39.06 -19.54 -13.54
CA CYS A 34 -38.21 -19.91 -12.42
C CYS A 34 -38.87 -21.04 -11.61
N LYS A 35 -38.16 -22.16 -11.40
CA LYS A 35 -38.64 -23.29 -10.56
C LYS A 35 -39.00 -22.86 -9.13
N ARG A 36 -38.35 -21.79 -8.63
CA ARG A 36 -38.64 -21.18 -7.34
C ARG A 36 -38.72 -19.66 -7.54
N PRO A 37 -39.89 -19.02 -7.30
CA PRO A 37 -40.00 -17.57 -7.41
C PRO A 37 -39.14 -16.92 -6.32
N TRP A 38 -38.41 -15.90 -6.72
CA TRP A 38 -37.69 -14.99 -5.85
C TRP A 38 -38.26 -13.60 -6.15
N PRO A 39 -38.55 -12.73 -5.17
CA PRO A 39 -38.33 -12.85 -3.72
C PRO A 39 -39.32 -13.82 -3.05
N PRO A 40 -38.92 -14.50 -1.96
CA PRO A 40 -39.88 -15.20 -1.11
C PRO A 40 -40.79 -14.18 -0.41
N ASP A 41 -42.08 -14.48 -0.29
CA ASP A 41 -43.02 -13.66 0.47
C ASP A 41 -42.66 -13.71 1.96
N PHE A 42 -42.00 -12.65 2.45
CA PHE A 42 -41.50 -12.59 3.83
C PHE A 42 -42.64 -12.56 4.86
N SER A 43 -43.84 -12.10 4.49
CA SER A 43 -45.01 -12.05 5.37
C SER A 43 -45.56 -13.43 5.75
N GLN A 44 -45.32 -14.45 4.93
CA GLN A 44 -45.80 -15.82 5.17
C GLN A 44 -44.75 -16.67 5.91
N LEU A 45 -43.58 -16.10 6.20
CA LEU A 45 -42.42 -16.80 6.71
C LEU A 45 -42.30 -16.64 8.22
N SER A 46 -42.02 -17.73 8.95
CA SER A 46 -41.80 -17.65 10.39
C SER A 46 -40.61 -16.76 10.73
N GLN A 47 -40.68 -16.02 11.84
CA GLN A 47 -39.64 -15.08 12.29
C GLN A 47 -38.26 -15.75 12.42
N ARG A 48 -38.23 -17.02 12.86
CA ARG A 48 -37.00 -17.83 12.91
C ARG A 48 -36.38 -18.01 11.52
N HIS A 49 -37.20 -18.28 10.50
CA HIS A 49 -36.71 -18.46 9.13
C HIS A 49 -36.25 -17.12 8.51
N GLN A 50 -36.96 -16.03 8.80
CA GLN A 50 -36.54 -14.68 8.40
C GLN A 50 -35.15 -14.32 8.94
N PHE A 51 -34.89 -14.57 10.23
CA PHE A 51 -33.58 -14.28 10.84
C PHE A 51 -32.43 -15.08 10.19
N LEU A 52 -32.68 -16.34 9.80
CA LEU A 52 -31.68 -17.15 9.08
C LEU A 52 -31.40 -16.59 7.68
N LEU A 53 -32.43 -16.13 6.97
CA LEU A 53 -32.27 -15.49 5.67
C LEU A 53 -31.50 -14.18 5.79
N GLU A 54 -31.84 -13.36 6.78
CA GLU A 54 -31.13 -12.12 7.08
C GLU A 54 -29.65 -12.39 7.40
N ARG A 55 -29.37 -13.35 8.27
CA ARG A 55 -27.99 -13.77 8.60
C ARG A 55 -27.23 -14.25 7.36
N ARG A 56 -27.88 -15.03 6.48
CA ARG A 56 -27.28 -15.51 5.21
C ARG A 56 -27.01 -14.35 4.25
N PHE A 57 -27.93 -13.38 4.18
CA PHE A 57 -27.76 -12.18 3.38
C PHE A 57 -26.58 -11.34 3.85
N ARG A 58 -26.50 -11.02 5.16
CA ARG A 58 -25.38 -10.26 5.76
C ARG A 58 -24.01 -10.92 5.54
N ARG A 59 -23.95 -12.25 5.60
CA ARG A 59 -22.71 -13.01 5.31
C ARG A 59 -22.31 -12.89 3.83
N ARG A 60 -23.27 -13.06 2.93
CA ARG A 60 -23.03 -13.01 1.48
C ARG A 60 -22.69 -11.59 1.01
N SER A 61 -23.31 -10.56 1.58
CA SER A 61 -22.97 -9.18 1.26
C SER A 61 -21.54 -8.86 1.69
N LYS A 62 -21.12 -9.25 2.90
CA LYS A 62 -19.72 -9.11 3.34
C LYS A 62 -18.73 -9.78 2.39
N LEU A 63 -19.05 -10.96 1.86
CA LEU A 63 -18.22 -11.65 0.88
C LEU A 63 -18.18 -10.94 -0.48
N LYS A 64 -19.31 -10.43 -0.98
CA LYS A 64 -19.36 -9.68 -2.25
C LYS A 64 -18.58 -8.35 -2.18
N TRP A 65 -18.62 -7.69 -1.03
CA TRP A 65 -17.93 -6.42 -0.78
C TRP A 65 -16.45 -6.59 -0.40
N ALA A 66 -16.03 -7.79 0.00
CA ALA A 66 -14.62 -8.08 0.25
C ALA A 66 -13.86 -8.08 -1.10
N ARG A 67 -13.06 -7.04 -1.35
CA ARG A 67 -12.10 -6.96 -2.46
C ARG A 67 -10.66 -7.05 -1.95
N PRO A 68 -10.23 -8.22 -1.42
CA PRO A 68 -8.92 -8.36 -0.80
C PRO A 68 -7.76 -8.17 -1.78
N THR A 69 -7.92 -8.56 -3.05
CA THR A 69 -6.89 -8.41 -4.09
C THR A 69 -6.66 -6.95 -4.46
N TRP A 70 -7.74 -6.17 -4.63
CA TRP A 70 -7.66 -4.74 -4.89
C TRP A 70 -7.00 -4.00 -3.72
N ASN A 71 -7.42 -4.29 -2.50
CA ASN A 71 -6.83 -3.67 -1.30
C ASN A 71 -5.34 -4.03 -1.15
N LYS A 72 -4.92 -5.24 -1.51
CA LYS A 72 -3.51 -5.63 -1.55
C LYS A 72 -2.74 -4.84 -2.62
N ALA A 73 -3.29 -4.72 -3.82
CA ALA A 73 -2.66 -3.96 -4.91
C ALA A 73 -2.45 -2.49 -4.51
N VAL A 74 -3.49 -1.82 -4.01
CA VAL A 74 -3.40 -0.41 -3.56
C VAL A 74 -2.36 -0.25 -2.46
N LYS A 75 -2.29 -1.19 -1.50
CA LYS A 75 -1.25 -1.16 -0.45
C LYS A 75 0.15 -1.28 -1.04
N ILE A 76 0.37 -2.23 -1.96
CA ILE A 76 1.67 -2.39 -2.64
C ILE A 76 2.04 -1.11 -3.38
N THR A 77 1.09 -0.50 -4.11
CA THR A 77 1.31 0.77 -4.80
C THR A 77 1.63 1.90 -3.83
N GLN A 78 0.94 2.00 -2.70
CA GLN A 78 1.19 3.03 -1.68
C GLN A 78 2.61 2.91 -1.13
N TRP A 79 3.02 1.72 -0.69
CA TRP A 79 4.37 1.46 -0.19
C TRP A 79 5.44 1.65 -1.29
N GLY A 80 5.16 1.20 -2.52
CA GLY A 80 6.03 1.37 -3.67
C GLY A 80 6.23 2.85 -4.02
N THR A 81 5.19 3.68 -3.93
CA THR A 81 5.28 5.12 -4.20
C THR A 81 6.08 5.84 -3.12
N ILE A 82 5.86 5.50 -1.85
CA ILE A 82 6.66 6.04 -0.74
C ILE A 82 8.13 5.69 -0.93
N LEU A 83 8.44 4.41 -1.19
CA LEU A 83 9.81 3.95 -1.44
C LEU A 83 10.44 4.67 -2.64
N PHE A 84 9.70 4.78 -3.74
CA PHE A 84 10.16 5.47 -4.95
C PHE A 84 10.54 6.93 -4.67
N VAL A 85 9.68 7.68 -3.96
CA VAL A 85 9.95 9.07 -3.59
C VAL A 85 11.16 9.18 -2.66
N CYS A 86 11.30 8.30 -1.67
CA CYS A 86 12.46 8.29 -0.78
C CYS A 86 13.77 8.02 -1.54
N VAL A 87 13.80 7.02 -2.42
CA VAL A 87 14.98 6.70 -3.23
C VAL A 87 15.32 7.84 -4.19
N TYR A 88 14.31 8.39 -4.88
CA TYR A 88 14.49 9.53 -5.78
C TYR A 88 15.03 10.75 -5.02
N GLY A 89 14.49 11.03 -3.84
CA GLY A 89 14.93 12.13 -2.99
C GLY A 89 16.39 11.99 -2.54
N VAL A 90 16.80 10.79 -2.13
CA VAL A 90 18.17 10.51 -1.71
C VAL A 90 19.16 10.48 -2.89
N PHE A 91 18.80 9.99 -4.07
CA PHE A 91 19.76 9.87 -5.18
C PHE A 91 19.76 11.04 -6.17
N PHE A 92 18.60 11.56 -6.55
CA PHE A 92 18.49 12.38 -7.77
C PHE A 92 18.17 13.86 -7.54
N LEU A 93 17.69 14.25 -6.35
CA LEU A 93 17.47 15.67 -6.04
C LEU A 93 18.76 16.50 -6.01
N ASP A 94 19.91 15.86 -5.77
CA ASP A 94 21.23 16.52 -5.72
C ASP A 94 21.94 16.54 -7.09
N VAL A 95 21.73 15.50 -7.93
CA VAL A 95 22.35 15.39 -9.27
C VAL A 95 21.98 16.54 -10.20
N GLN A 96 20.79 17.11 -10.06
CA GLN A 96 20.39 18.29 -10.85
C GLN A 96 20.99 19.59 -10.32
N GLN A 97 21.18 19.72 -9.01
CA GLN A 97 21.82 20.89 -8.41
C GLN A 97 23.32 20.95 -8.75
N ALA A 98 23.98 19.81 -8.94
CA ALA A 98 25.39 19.75 -9.35
C ALA A 98 25.65 20.01 -10.85
N ARG A 99 24.61 20.02 -11.72
CA ARG A 99 24.77 20.02 -13.19
C ARG A 99 24.21 21.27 -13.90
N GLY A 100 23.59 22.19 -13.16
CA GLY A 100 23.02 23.45 -13.68
C GLY A 100 23.71 24.65 -13.04
N ASP A 101 24.14 25.59 -13.87
CA ASP A 101 24.99 26.72 -13.51
C ASP A 101 24.34 27.70 -12.52
N GLY A 102 25.18 28.35 -11.71
CA GLY A 102 24.89 29.69 -11.20
C GLY A 102 24.41 29.75 -9.74
N HIS A 103 25.28 30.31 -8.90
CA HIS A 103 25.02 30.84 -7.58
C HIS A 103 23.65 31.57 -7.46
N MET A 104 22.69 30.98 -6.74
CA MET A 104 21.69 31.57 -5.82
C MET A 104 20.87 30.36 -5.30
N ALA A 105 20.76 29.97 -4.04
CA ALA A 105 20.88 30.68 -2.79
C ALA A 105 21.64 29.80 -1.78
N ALA A 106 22.69 30.39 -1.21
CA ALA A 106 23.33 29.93 0.00
C ALA A 106 22.42 30.19 1.22
N ASP A 107 21.21 29.62 1.23
CA ASP A 107 20.33 29.65 2.39
C ASP A 107 20.50 28.35 3.19
N ARG A 108 21.65 28.24 3.88
CA ARG A 108 21.89 27.54 5.16
C ARG A 108 21.38 26.11 5.41
N ASN A 109 20.67 25.50 4.48
CA ASN A 109 19.98 24.22 4.60
C ASN A 109 20.37 23.43 3.36
N GLY A 110 21.25 22.45 3.52
CA GLY A 110 21.44 21.41 2.50
C GLY A 110 20.10 20.79 2.11
N THR A 111 20.08 19.97 1.05
CA THR A 111 18.87 19.22 0.73
C THR A 111 18.42 18.44 1.98
N VAL A 112 17.12 18.28 2.20
CA VAL A 112 16.57 17.62 3.41
C VAL A 112 17.15 16.21 3.62
N PHE A 113 17.72 15.61 2.57
CA PHE A 113 18.32 14.29 2.56
C PHE A 113 19.85 14.29 2.76
N ASP A 114 20.53 15.45 2.87
CA ASP A 114 21.98 15.53 3.09
C ASP A 114 22.42 14.92 4.41
N GLY A 115 21.65 15.12 5.49
CA GLY A 115 21.94 14.50 6.79
C GLY A 115 21.87 12.97 6.74
N ALA A 116 20.92 12.41 5.97
CA ALA A 116 20.80 10.97 5.79
C ALA A 116 21.99 10.39 4.99
N ARG A 117 22.50 11.13 3.99
CA ARG A 117 23.67 10.74 3.20
C ARG A 117 24.96 10.80 4.00
N GLN A 118 25.15 11.86 4.79
CA GLN A 118 26.34 12.02 5.65
C GLN A 118 26.41 10.89 6.69
N TRP A 119 25.29 10.60 7.36
CA TRP A 119 25.19 9.47 8.28
C TRP A 119 25.51 8.12 7.62
N TYR A 120 25.00 7.88 6.41
CA TYR A 120 25.32 6.65 5.66
C TYR A 120 26.80 6.57 5.27
N ALA A 121 27.39 7.69 4.84
CA ALA A 121 28.80 7.76 4.49
C ALA A 121 29.70 7.50 5.72
N GLU A 122 29.34 8.02 6.90
CA GLU A 122 30.00 7.72 8.17
C GLU A 122 29.89 6.24 8.54
N GLN A 123 28.69 5.66 8.42
CA GLN A 123 28.47 4.24 8.68
C GLN A 123 29.27 3.34 7.72
N MET A 124 29.35 3.70 6.43
CA MET A 124 30.16 2.94 5.46
C MET A 124 31.67 3.10 5.68
N ARG A 125 32.12 4.27 6.18
CA ARG A 125 33.52 4.47 6.58
C ARG A 125 33.88 3.65 7.81
N SER A 126 33.00 3.56 8.81
CA SER A 126 33.26 2.76 10.02
C SER A 126 33.37 1.26 9.69
N PHE A 127 32.51 0.74 8.81
CA PHE A 127 32.61 -0.64 8.33
C PHE A 127 33.86 -0.90 7.48
N ARG A 128 34.31 0.06 6.69
CA ARG A 128 35.57 -0.05 5.93
C ARG A 128 36.78 -0.05 6.88
N GLY A 129 36.80 0.84 7.87
CA GLY A 129 37.86 0.89 8.88
C GLY A 129 37.98 -0.41 9.70
N GLN A 130 36.87 -1.11 9.97
CA GLN A 130 36.90 -2.43 10.62
C GLN A 130 37.44 -3.56 9.74
N ARG A 131 37.33 -3.44 8.41
CA ARG A 131 37.90 -4.42 7.46
C ARG A 131 39.39 -4.19 7.24
N ASP A 132 39.82 -2.94 7.21
CA ASP A 132 41.23 -2.56 7.08
C ASP A 132 41.99 -2.78 8.42
N ALA A 133 41.27 -2.74 9.55
CA ALA A 133 41.71 -3.33 10.82
C ALA A 133 41.57 -4.87 10.80
N GLY A 134 42.23 -5.51 9.83
CA GLY A 134 42.49 -6.95 9.87
C GLY A 134 43.21 -7.32 11.19
N PRO A 135 43.15 -8.59 11.63
CA PRO A 135 43.63 -9.01 12.94
C PRO A 135 45.03 -8.45 13.18
N ALA A 136 45.16 -7.64 14.23
CA ALA A 136 46.41 -7.00 14.62
C ALA A 136 47.54 -8.00 14.43
N ALA A 137 48.51 -7.64 13.59
CA ALA A 137 49.68 -8.46 13.32
C ALA A 137 50.18 -9.00 14.67
N VAL A 138 50.15 -10.33 14.81
CA VAL A 138 50.56 -11.01 16.04
C VAL A 138 51.92 -10.41 16.45
N PRO A 139 52.03 -9.77 17.62
CA PRO A 139 53.27 -9.12 18.01
C PRO A 139 54.38 -10.16 17.97
N ALA A 140 55.52 -9.80 17.35
CA ALA A 140 56.62 -10.74 17.08
C ALA A 140 57.15 -11.45 18.33
N GLU A 141 56.86 -10.94 19.54
CA GLU A 141 57.14 -11.59 20.82
C GLU A 141 56.41 -12.94 21.00
N ALA A 142 55.19 -13.11 20.48
CA ALA A 142 54.44 -14.35 20.64
C ALA A 142 54.96 -15.50 19.78
N ARG A 143 55.87 -15.23 18.83
CA ARG A 143 56.55 -16.28 18.04
C ARG A 143 57.83 -16.79 18.69
N ARG A 144 58.38 -16.12 19.69
CA ARG A 144 59.67 -16.48 20.30
C ARG A 144 59.58 -17.58 21.38
N GLY A 145 58.40 -17.84 21.92
CA GLY A 145 58.20 -18.80 23.01
C GLY A 145 57.79 -20.22 22.60
N ARG A 146 57.75 -20.54 21.31
CA ARG A 146 57.31 -21.87 20.81
C ARG A 146 58.48 -22.82 20.49
N ASP A 147 59.71 -22.32 20.46
CA ASP A 147 60.89 -23.10 20.04
C ASP A 147 61.78 -23.55 21.22
N GLU A 148 61.35 -23.35 22.48
CA GLU A 148 62.07 -23.77 23.69
C GLU A 148 61.31 -24.83 24.52
N GLY A 149 60.85 -25.90 23.85
CA GLY A 149 60.20 -27.06 24.49
C GLY A 149 60.67 -28.37 23.91
#